data_AF-A0A453GVX1-F1
#
_entry.id   AF-A0A453GVX1-F1
#
_cell.length_a   1.000
_cell.length_b   1.000
_cell.length_c   1.000
_cell.angle_alpha   90.00
_cell.angle_beta   90.00
_cell.angle_gamma   90.00
#
_symmetry.space_group_name_H-M   'P 1'
#
loop_
_entity.id
_entity.type
_entity.pdbx_description
1 polymer ?
#
loop_
_entity_poly.entity_id
_entity_poly.type
_entity_poly.pdbx_seq_one_letter_code
_entity_poly.pdbx_strand_id
1 'polypeptide(L)'
;MKWHAHAFISASKVYNVTKFLDDHPGGDDVLLSSTAKDATDDFEDVGHSTTARAMMDEYYVGEIDATTIPTKVKYTPPKQPHYNQDKTPEFVIKILQFLVPLAILGLAVAVRIYTKADSV
;
A
#
# COMPACT_ATOMS: atom_id res chain seq x y z
N MET A 1 -0.91 -18.35 -21.69
CA MET A 1 -0.24 -17.71 -20.54
C MET A 1 -0.31 -16.21 -20.71
N LYS A 2 -1.10 -15.52 -19.87
CA LYS A 2 -0.98 -14.07 -19.72
C LYS A 2 0.13 -13.84 -18.70
N TRP A 3 1.23 -13.22 -19.11
CA TRP A 3 2.29 -12.82 -18.19
C TRP A 3 1.77 -11.61 -17.41
N HIS A 4 1.27 -11.83 -16.20
CA HIS A 4 0.95 -10.76 -15.25
C HIS A 4 2.25 -10.30 -14.59
N ALA A 5 3.15 -9.70 -15.37
CA ALA A 5 4.37 -9.09 -14.85
C ALA A 5 4.04 -7.64 -14.48
N HIS A 6 3.81 -7.40 -13.18
CA HIS A 6 3.58 -6.06 -12.65
C HIS A 6 4.93 -5.42 -12.34
N ALA A 7 5.57 -4.95 -13.41
CA ALA A 7 6.81 -4.21 -13.33
C ALA A 7 6.59 -2.78 -13.85
N PHE A 8 7.15 -1.80 -13.16
CA PHE A 8 7.16 -0.42 -13.61
C PHE A 8 8.60 0.09 -13.71
N ILE A 9 8.78 1.15 -14.47
CA ILE A 9 10.08 1.78 -14.68
C ILE A 9 10.15 3.03 -13.81
N SER A 10 11.23 3.19 -13.06
CA SER A 10 11.55 4.42 -12.34
C SER A 10 13.02 4.78 -12.56
N ALA A 11 13.27 5.98 -13.08
CA ALA A 11 14.60 6.49 -13.40
C ALA A 11 15.48 5.51 -14.22
N SER A 12 14.92 4.97 -15.32
CA SER A 12 15.59 3.98 -16.20
C SER A 12 15.88 2.61 -15.57
N LYS A 13 15.37 2.35 -14.36
CA LYS A 13 15.44 1.07 -13.66
C LYS A 13 14.08 0.38 -13.68
N VAL A 14 14.08 -0.94 -13.84
CA VAL A 14 12.89 -1.79 -13.82
C VAL A 14 12.76 -2.42 -12.44
N TYR A 15 11.57 -2.30 -11.87
CA TYR A 15 11.24 -2.89 -10.57
C TYR A 15 10.06 -3.84 -10.74
N ASN A 16 10.16 -5.05 -10.19
CA ASN A 16 9.09 -6.03 -10.18
C ASN A 16 8.41 -6.03 -8.80
N VAL A 17 7.28 -5.34 -8.74
CA VAL A 17 6.49 -5.19 -7.52
C VAL A 17 5.32 -6.16 -7.44
N THR A 18 5.34 -7.25 -8.23
CA THR A 18 4.26 -8.25 -8.24
C THR A 18 3.97 -8.82 -6.85
N LYS A 19 5.00 -8.96 -5.99
CA LYS A 19 4.85 -9.43 -4.61
C LYS A 19 4.40 -8.34 -3.63
N PHE A 20 4.54 -7.07 -4.02
CA PHE A 20 4.29 -5.91 -3.18
C PHE A 20 2.94 -5.24 -3.49
N LEU A 21 2.17 -5.75 -4.45
CA LEU A 21 0.86 -5.19 -4.82
C LEU A 21 -0.10 -5.09 -3.63
N ASP A 22 -0.24 -6.19 -2.89
CA ASP A 22 -1.15 -6.27 -1.73
C ASP A 22 -0.62 -5.52 -0.51
N ASP A 23 0.71 -5.37 -0.42
CA ASP A 23 1.41 -4.71 0.69
C ASP A 23 1.63 -3.21 0.44
N HIS A 24 1.26 -2.70 -0.75
CA HIS A 24 1.46 -1.31 -1.10
C HIS A 24 0.47 -0.40 -0.33
N PRO A 25 0.96 0.55 0.51
CA PRO A 25 0.09 1.42 1.29
C PRO A 25 -0.87 2.29 0.46
N GLY A 26 -0.52 2.56 -0.81
CA GLY A 26 -1.34 3.30 -1.77
C GLY A 26 -2.42 2.46 -2.46
N GLY A 27 -2.43 1.13 -2.27
CA GLY A 27 -3.26 0.17 -3.00
C GLY A 27 -2.58 -0.38 -4.25
N ASP A 28 -3.03 -1.54 -4.72
CA ASP A 28 -2.54 -2.24 -5.91
C ASP A 28 -2.93 -1.51 -7.21
N ASP A 29 -4.11 -0.89 -7.27
CA ASP A 29 -4.65 -0.17 -8.43
C ASP A 29 -3.66 0.78 -9.10
N VAL A 30 -2.91 1.56 -8.31
CA VAL A 30 -1.94 2.53 -8.83
C VAL A 30 -0.73 1.83 -9.45
N LEU A 31 -0.24 0.74 -8.85
CA LEU A 31 0.86 -0.06 -9.40
C LEU A 31 0.43 -0.82 -10.66
N LEU A 32 -0.83 -1.30 -10.71
CA LEU A 32 -1.40 -1.90 -11.91
C LEU A 32 -1.51 -0.87 -13.06
N SER A 33 -1.95 0.36 -12.76
CA SER A 33 -2.12 1.41 -13.77
C SER A 33 -0.80 1.84 -14.43
N SER A 34 0.29 1.76 -13.66
CA SER A 34 1.65 2.12 -14.06
C SER A 34 2.49 0.89 -14.47
N THR A 35 1.89 -0.30 -14.52
CA THR A 35 2.53 -1.52 -15.03
C THR A 35 2.94 -1.35 -16.49
N ALA A 36 4.14 -1.80 -16.83
CA ALA A 36 4.78 -1.70 -18.14
C ALA A 36 4.95 -0.26 -18.66
N LYS A 37 4.92 0.73 -17.76
CA LYS A 37 5.14 2.15 -18.09
C LYS A 37 6.22 2.76 -17.19
N ASP A 38 6.72 3.91 -17.63
CA ASP A 38 7.53 4.80 -16.81
C ASP A 38 6.65 5.51 -15.78
N ALA A 39 6.78 5.11 -14.52
CA ALA A 39 6.08 5.64 -13.37
C ALA A 39 6.96 6.59 -12.54
N THR A 40 8.09 7.05 -13.08
CA THR A 40 9.00 7.96 -12.36
C THR A 40 8.27 9.20 -11.86
N ASP A 41 7.46 9.83 -12.74
CA ASP A 41 6.71 11.04 -12.40
C ASP A 41 5.65 10.74 -11.32
N ASP A 42 4.89 9.65 -11.49
CA ASP A 42 3.86 9.22 -10.51
C ASP A 42 4.48 8.95 -9.12
N PHE A 43 5.67 8.34 -9.08
CA PHE A 43 6.36 8.01 -7.84
C PHE A 43 6.88 9.26 -7.11
N GLU A 44 7.40 10.23 -7.86
CA GLU A 44 7.91 11.50 -7.33
C GLU A 44 6.77 12.45 -6.91
N ASP A 45 5.68 12.52 -7.67
CA ASP A 45 4.50 13.36 -7.38
C ASP A 45 3.80 12.98 -6.06
N VAL A 46 3.82 11.69 -5.72
CA VAL A 46 3.27 11.18 -4.45
C VAL A 46 4.17 11.52 -3.25
N GLY A 47 5.47 11.78 -3.47
CA GLY A 47 6.41 12.16 -2.42
C GLY A 47 6.77 11.01 -1.48
N HIS A 48 7.09 9.83 -2.04
CA HIS A 48 7.53 8.67 -1.25
C HIS A 48 8.72 9.00 -0.32
N SER A 49 8.71 8.44 0.89
CA SER A 49 9.78 8.61 1.88
C SER A 49 11.09 7.97 1.43
N THR A 50 12.21 8.35 2.05
CA THR A 50 13.53 7.73 1.79
C THR A 50 13.53 6.24 2.10
N THR A 51 12.80 5.81 3.13
CA THR A 51 12.61 4.39 3.46
C THR A 51 11.84 3.65 2.37
N ALA A 52 10.82 4.26 1.77
CA ALA A 52 10.09 3.66 0.65
C ALA A 52 10.97 3.50 -0.60
N ARG A 53 11.83 4.50 -0.88
CA ARG A 53 12.86 4.37 -1.93
C ARG A 53 13.83 3.23 -1.65
N ALA A 54 14.27 3.07 -0.40
CA ALA A 54 15.16 1.97 -0.02
C ALA A 54 14.49 0.59 -0.15
N MET A 55 13.19 0.48 0.15
CA MET A 55 12.43 -0.77 -0.07
C MET A 55 12.27 -1.08 -1.57
N MET A 56 12.18 -0.05 -2.42
CA MET A 56 12.08 -0.23 -3.87
C MET A 56 13.31 -0.97 -4.44
N ASP A 57 14.49 -0.78 -3.85
CA ASP A 57 15.72 -1.47 -4.26
C ASP A 57 15.63 -3.00 -4.12
N GLU A 58 14.82 -3.53 -3.19
CA GLU A 58 14.60 -4.97 -3.03
C GLU A 58 13.86 -5.59 -4.23
N TYR A 59 13.08 -4.77 -4.94
CA TYR A 59 12.30 -5.17 -6.11
C TYR A 59 13.02 -4.87 -7.43
N TYR A 60 14.27 -4.40 -7.38
CA TYR A 60 15.06 -4.08 -8.56
C TYR A 60 15.34 -5.34 -9.40
N VAL A 61 15.02 -5.26 -10.69
CA VAL A 61 15.26 -6.34 -11.66
C VAL A 61 16.46 -6.03 -12.54
N GLY A 62 16.60 -4.79 -12.99
CA GLY A 62 17.62 -4.40 -13.94
C GLY A 62 17.42 -2.99 -14.50
N GLU A 63 18.34 -2.57 -15.35
CA GLU A 63 18.26 -1.30 -16.08
C GLU A 63 17.77 -1.53 -17.51
N ILE A 64 17.07 -0.54 -18.05
CA ILE A 64 16.64 -0.54 -19.45
C ILE A 64 17.14 0.69 -20.17
N ASP A 65 17.44 0.52 -21.46
CA ASP A 65 17.90 1.62 -22.29
C ASP A 65 16.71 2.56 -22.61
N ALA A 66 16.80 3.80 -22.12
CA ALA A 66 15.79 4.84 -22.33
C ALA A 66 15.50 5.10 -23.82
N THR A 67 16.40 4.72 -24.72
CA THR A 67 16.25 4.84 -26.18
C THR A 67 15.26 3.82 -26.76
N THR A 68 14.98 2.74 -26.03
CA THR A 68 14.03 1.68 -26.43
C THR A 68 12.62 1.91 -25.90
N ILE A 69 12.45 2.88 -25.01
CA ILE A 69 11.17 3.25 -24.42
C ILE A 69 10.56 4.32 -25.33
N PRO A 70 9.36 4.12 -25.91
CA PRO A 70 8.72 5.16 -26.70
C PRO A 70 8.54 6.42 -25.84
N THR A 71 9.17 7.51 -26.27
CA THR A 71 9.18 8.84 -25.63
C THR A 71 7.80 9.24 -25.13
N LYS A 72 7.71 9.43 -23.80
CA LYS A 72 6.68 10.13 -23.02
C LYS A 72 5.46 10.56 -23.83
N VAL A 73 4.42 9.73 -23.83
CA VAL A 73 3.07 10.32 -23.85
C VAL A 73 2.96 11.05 -22.51
N LYS A 74 2.92 12.39 -22.51
CA LYS A 74 2.53 13.14 -21.31
C LYS A 74 1.16 12.61 -20.91
N TYR A 75 1.14 11.72 -19.92
CA TYR A 75 -0.10 11.20 -19.38
C TYR A 75 -0.72 12.34 -18.60
N THR A 76 -1.72 12.99 -19.19
CA THR A 76 -2.65 13.81 -18.43
C THR A 76 -3.43 12.82 -17.58
N PRO A 77 -3.33 12.87 -16.24
CA PRO A 77 -4.11 11.98 -15.39
C PRO A 77 -5.59 12.13 -15.81
N PRO A 78 -6.30 11.05 -16.15
CA PRO A 78 -7.75 11.13 -16.28
C PRO A 78 -8.22 11.69 -14.95
N LYS A 79 -9.04 12.75 -15.02
CA LYS A 79 -9.69 13.38 -13.87
C LYS A 79 -10.20 12.24 -13.01
N GLN A 80 -9.53 11.98 -11.88
CA GLN A 80 -9.81 10.79 -11.09
C GLN A 80 -11.31 10.79 -10.83
N PRO A 81 -12.07 9.74 -11.18
CA PRO A 81 -13.41 9.62 -10.63
C PRO A 81 -13.19 9.75 -9.13
N HIS A 82 -13.90 10.69 -8.49
CA HIS A 82 -13.79 10.91 -7.06
C HIS A 82 -13.71 9.53 -6.40
N TYR A 83 -12.51 9.19 -5.91
CA TYR A 83 -12.32 8.00 -5.12
C TYR A 83 -13.18 8.28 -3.90
N ASN A 84 -14.39 7.75 -3.88
CA ASN A 84 -15.19 7.78 -2.66
C ASN A 84 -14.30 7.07 -1.65
N GLN A 85 -13.74 7.85 -0.72
CA GLN A 85 -12.96 7.36 0.39
C GLN A 85 -13.90 6.65 1.38
N ASP A 86 -14.61 5.65 0.88
CA ASP A 86 -15.37 4.71 1.66
C ASP A 86 -14.44 3.53 2.00
N LYS A 87 -13.15 3.80 2.28
CA LYS A 87 -12.24 2.85 2.95
C LYS A 87 -12.53 2.76 4.46
N THR A 88 -13.69 3.21 4.90
CA THR A 88 -14.08 3.30 6.33
C THR A 88 -14.85 2.12 6.91
N PRO A 89 -15.13 0.97 6.25
CA PRO A 89 -15.52 -0.22 6.98
C PRO A 89 -14.31 -1.04 7.42
N GLU A 90 -13.38 -1.43 6.54
CA GLU A 90 -12.49 -2.55 6.87
C GLU A 90 -11.41 -2.26 7.94
N PHE A 91 -10.76 -1.10 7.90
CA PHE A 91 -9.76 -0.74 8.92
C PHE A 91 -10.41 -0.52 10.30
N VAL A 92 -11.57 0.13 10.32
CA VAL A 92 -12.34 0.39 11.55
C VAL A 92 -12.93 -0.90 12.11
N ILE A 93 -13.44 -1.79 11.24
CA ILE A 93 -13.91 -3.14 11.60
C ILE A 93 -12.76 -3.97 12.18
N LYS A 94 -11.56 -3.92 11.59
CA LYS A 94 -10.37 -4.61 12.13
C LYS A 94 -9.98 -4.09 13.51
N ILE A 95 -9.96 -2.77 13.72
CA ILE A 95 -9.65 -2.18 15.04
C ILE A 95 -10.72 -2.54 16.08
N LEU A 96 -12.01 -2.43 15.72
CA LEU A 96 -13.13 -2.78 16.60
C LEU A 96 -13.10 -4.27 16.99
N GLN A 97 -12.73 -5.16 16.07
CA GLN A 97 -12.60 -6.60 16.33
C GLN A 97 -11.59 -6.93 17.42
N PHE A 98 -10.50 -6.15 17.55
CA PHE A 98 -9.52 -6.35 18.62
C PHE A 98 -9.89 -5.60 19.90
N LEU A 99 -10.46 -4.39 19.80
CA LEU A 99 -10.80 -3.58 20.97
C LEU A 99 -11.97 -4.13 21.78
N VAL A 100 -13.01 -4.68 21.15
CA VAL A 100 -14.20 -5.18 21.87
C VAL A 100 -13.86 -6.36 22.79
N PRO A 101 -13.17 -7.42 22.34
CA PRO A 101 -12.75 -8.51 23.23
C PRO A 101 -11.80 -8.04 24.34
N LEU A 102 -10.88 -7.12 24.05
CA LEU A 102 -9.97 -6.56 25.05
C LEU A 102 -10.68 -5.72 26.11
N ALA A 103 -11.70 -4.95 25.71
CA ALA A 103 -12.51 -4.16 26.62
C ALA A 103 -13.36 -5.06 27.53
N ILE A 104 -13.99 -6.11 26.99
CA ILE A 104 -14.75 -7.10 27.77
C ILE A 104 -13.83 -7.82 28.75
N LEU A 105 -12.64 -8.23 28.30
CA LEU A 105 -11.64 -8.89 29.15
C LEU A 105 -11.17 -7.95 30.27
N GLY A 106 -10.87 -6.70 29.95
CA GLY A 106 -10.48 -5.68 30.93
C GLY A 106 -11.56 -5.42 31.96
N LEU A 107 -12.82 -5.29 31.53
CA LEU A 107 -13.97 -5.11 32.42
C LEU A 107 -14.16 -6.32 33.34
N ALA A 108 -14.08 -7.55 32.80
CA ALA A 108 -14.20 -8.77 33.57
C ALA A 108 -13.10 -8.91 34.63
N VAL A 109 -11.86 -8.54 34.28
CA VAL A 109 -10.73 -8.52 35.22
C VAL A 109 -10.94 -7.46 36.30
N ALA A 110 -11.39 -6.25 35.93
CA ALA A 110 -11.67 -5.19 36.89
C ALA A 110 -12.76 -5.61 37.89
N VAL A 111 -13.91 -6.09 37.40
CA VAL A 111 -15.00 -6.60 38.25
C VAL A 111 -14.51 -7.74 39.16
N ARG A 112 -13.68 -8.66 38.65
CA ARG A 112 -13.09 -9.73 39.45
C ARG A 112 -12.17 -9.20 40.56
N ILE A 113 -11.41 -8.13 40.30
CA ILE A 113 -10.54 -7.52 41.31
C ILE A 113 -11.38 -6.82 42.38
N TYR A 114 -12.39 -6.04 41.99
CA TYR A 114 -13.25 -5.33 42.93
C TYR A 114 -14.07 -6.28 43.80
N THR A 115 -14.74 -7.27 43.21
CA THR A 115 -15.51 -8.27 43.97
C THR A 115 -14.66 -9.12 44.91
N LYS A 116 -13.37 -9.32 44.60
CA LYS A 116 -12.41 -10.01 45.48
C LYS A 116 -11.82 -9.11 46.56
N ALA A 117 -11.83 -7.78 46.36
CA ALA A 117 -11.42 -6.80 47.35
C ALA A 117 -12.53 -6.56 48.40
N ASP A 118 -13.79 -6.66 48.00
CA ASP A 118 -14.95 -6.50 48.90
C ASP A 118 -15.24 -7.73 49.77
N SER A 119 -14.59 -8.87 49.48
CA SER A 119 -14.81 -10.16 50.15
C SER A 119 -13.69 -10.60 51.10
N VAL A 120 -12.78 -9.68 51.49
CA VAL A 120 -11.72 -9.86 52.50
C VAL A 120 -11.91 -8.93 53.68
#